data_AF-A0A350AM89-F1
#
_entry.id   AF-A0A350AM89-F1
#
_cell.length_a   1.000
_cell.length_b   1.000
_cell.length_c   1.000
_cell.angle_alpha   90.00
_cell.angle_beta   90.00
_cell.angle_gamma   90.00
#
_symmetry.space_group_name_H-M   'P 1'
#
loop_
_entity.id
_entity.type
_entity.pdbx_description
1 polymer ?
#
loop_
_entity_poly.entity_id
_entity_poly.type
_entity_poly.pdbx_seq_one_letter_code
_entity_poly.pdbx_strand_id
1 'polypeptide(L)'
;MPPLCRNCGRPLKDDVVHFNEPIPNDVAQESIEEAGKCDLMLICGTSAVVYPFAHLPRIARERRLTAVDSSPSRVIIIEVNADPTPLTSEGISDYLIQGSTSDILPRIAELVASIK
;
A
#
# COMPACT_ATOMS: atom_id res chain seq x y z
N MET A 1 14.37 -14.73 24.51
CA MET A 1 13.14 -15.30 25.10
C MET A 1 12.10 -14.18 25.17
N PRO A 2 10.83 -14.38 24.76
CA PRO A 2 9.83 -13.33 24.76
C PRO A 2 9.60 -12.77 26.18
N PRO A 3 9.23 -11.48 26.32
CA PRO A 3 8.93 -10.91 27.62
C PRO A 3 7.74 -11.65 28.25
N LEU A 4 7.78 -11.81 29.58
CA LEU A 4 6.68 -12.44 30.32
C LEU A 4 5.67 -11.40 30.78
N CYS A 5 4.39 -11.77 30.77
CA CYS A 5 3.31 -10.95 31.28
C CYS A 5 3.47 -10.73 32.80
N ARG A 6 3.48 -9.46 33.25
CA ARG A 6 3.63 -9.11 34.68
C ARG A 6 2.49 -9.62 35.56
N ASN A 7 1.32 -9.93 34.98
CA ASN A 7 0.14 -10.40 35.71
C ASN A 7 0.05 -11.93 35.80
N CYS A 8 0.40 -12.67 34.72
CA CYS A 8 0.21 -14.12 34.67
C CYS A 8 1.48 -14.95 34.39
N GLY A 9 2.63 -14.32 34.18
CA GLY A 9 3.92 -14.98 33.95
C GLY A 9 4.06 -15.72 32.62
N ARG A 10 3.07 -15.65 31.72
CA ARG A 10 3.10 -16.31 30.41
C ARG A 10 3.86 -15.46 29.37
N PRO A 11 4.46 -16.09 28.34
CA PRO A 11 5.04 -15.37 27.20
C PRO A 11 4.04 -14.40 26.55
N LEU A 12 4.46 -13.16 26.34
CA LEU A 12 3.72 -12.21 25.52
C LEU A 12 4.00 -12.47 24.04
N LYS A 13 2.96 -12.38 23.24
CA LYS A 13 3.05 -12.27 21.79
C LYS A 13 3.12 -10.78 21.44
N ASP A 14 3.99 -10.42 20.52
CA ASP A 14 4.06 -9.06 19.98
C ASP A 14 2.79 -8.75 19.17
N ASP A 15 2.39 -7.47 19.15
CA ASP A 15 1.22 -7.01 18.39
C ASP A 15 1.57 -6.84 16.90
N VAL A 16 1.85 -7.97 16.25
CA VAL A 16 2.18 -8.08 14.84
C VAL A 16 1.43 -9.26 14.22
N VAL A 17 1.16 -9.17 12.93
CA VAL A 17 0.62 -10.27 12.13
C VAL A 17 1.78 -11.07 11.57
N HIS A 18 1.92 -12.33 11.98
CA HIS A 18 2.91 -13.24 11.40
C HIS A 18 2.39 -13.89 10.12
N PHE A 19 3.29 -14.51 9.34
CA PHE A 19 2.87 -15.31 8.19
C PHE A 19 1.87 -16.39 8.60
N ASN A 20 0.85 -16.58 7.76
CA ASN A 20 -0.29 -17.48 7.98
C ASN A 20 -1.25 -17.05 9.10
N GLU A 21 -1.05 -15.89 9.72
CA GLU A 21 -2.04 -15.30 10.60
C GLU A 21 -2.99 -14.38 9.80
N PRO A 22 -4.29 -14.37 10.14
CA PRO A 22 -5.21 -13.46 9.50
C PRO A 22 -4.90 -12.01 9.92
N ILE A 23 -5.02 -11.10 8.95
CA ILE A 23 -5.05 -9.65 9.25
C ILE A 23 -6.36 -9.34 9.99
N PRO A 24 -6.35 -8.44 11.00
CA PRO A 24 -7.57 -7.93 11.62
C PRO A 24 -8.59 -7.47 10.57
N ASN A 25 -9.85 -7.92 10.70
CA ASN A 25 -10.87 -7.71 9.68
C ASN A 25 -11.23 -6.23 9.47
N ASP A 26 -11.23 -5.45 10.54
CA ASP A 26 -11.43 -4.00 10.52
C ASP A 26 -10.35 -3.32 9.67
N VAL A 27 -9.07 -3.60 9.95
CA VAL A 27 -7.94 -3.04 9.20
C VAL A 27 -7.97 -3.46 7.73
N ALA A 28 -8.29 -4.73 7.45
CA ALA A 28 -8.39 -5.25 6.09
C ALA A 28 -9.52 -4.57 5.30
N GLN A 29 -10.70 -4.41 5.91
CA GLN A 29 -11.85 -3.78 5.29
C GLN A 29 -11.61 -2.30 5.01
N GLU A 30 -11.08 -1.55 5.98
CA GLU A 30 -10.73 -0.14 5.81
C GLU A 30 -9.72 0.06 4.68
N SER A 31 -8.66 -0.76 4.63
CA SER A 31 -7.65 -0.70 3.57
C SER A 31 -8.24 -0.91 2.17
N ILE A 32 -9.18 -1.86 2.05
CA ILE A 32 -9.87 -2.16 0.80
C ILE A 32 -10.78 -1.01 0.38
N GLU A 33 -11.49 -0.39 1.32
CA GLU A 33 -12.35 0.76 1.05
C GLU A 33 -11.57 1.98 0.59
N GLU A 34 -10.47 2.32 1.27
CA GLU A 34 -9.63 3.46 0.91
C GLU A 34 -8.95 3.25 -0.45
N ALA A 35 -8.45 2.04 -0.72
CA ALA A 35 -7.96 1.68 -2.06
C ALA A 35 -9.03 1.84 -3.14
N GLY A 36 -10.30 1.60 -2.83
CA GLY A 36 -11.41 1.77 -3.77
C GLY A 36 -11.82 3.22 -4.03
N LYS A 37 -11.51 4.14 -3.11
CA LYS A 37 -11.90 5.56 -3.19
C LYS A 37 -10.79 6.46 -3.73
N CYS A 38 -9.53 6.03 -3.67
CA CYS A 38 -8.42 6.86 -4.07
C CYS A 38 -8.41 7.17 -5.58
N ASP A 39 -8.00 8.38 -5.93
CA ASP A 39 -7.71 8.81 -7.30
C ASP A 39 -6.22 8.77 -7.62
N LEU A 40 -5.37 8.73 -6.60
CA LEU A 40 -3.94 8.47 -6.67
C LEU A 40 -3.51 7.50 -5.56
N MET A 41 -2.67 6.53 -5.90
CA MET A 41 -2.06 5.59 -4.95
C MET A 41 -0.54 5.61 -5.10
N LEU A 42 0.15 5.94 -4.01
CA LEU A 42 1.60 5.92 -3.93
C LEU A 42 2.07 4.63 -3.24
N ILE A 43 2.86 3.81 -3.94
CA ILE A 43 3.43 2.57 -3.44
C ILE A 43 4.91 2.79 -3.15
N CYS A 44 5.32 2.66 -1.90
CA CYS A 44 6.68 3.01 -1.48
C CYS A 44 7.40 1.84 -0.82
N GLY A 45 8.59 1.49 -1.31
CA GLY A 45 9.53 0.63 -0.56
C GLY A 45 9.00 -0.77 -0.23
N THR A 46 8.26 -1.39 -1.15
CA THR A 46 7.72 -2.75 -1.00
C THR A 46 8.08 -3.59 -2.22
N SER A 47 8.24 -4.90 -2.04
CA SER A 47 8.37 -5.85 -3.14
C SER A 47 7.05 -6.21 -3.81
N ALA A 48 5.92 -5.81 -3.21
CA ALA A 48 4.57 -6.10 -3.69
C ALA A 48 4.26 -7.60 -3.93
N VAL A 49 4.81 -8.48 -3.08
CA VAL A 49 4.57 -9.95 -3.16
C VAL A 49 3.82 -10.53 -1.96
N VAL A 50 3.63 -9.76 -0.88
CA VAL A 50 2.97 -10.25 0.34
C VAL A 50 1.48 -9.98 0.28
N TYR A 51 0.70 -11.06 0.23
CA TYR A 51 -0.76 -11.01 0.21
C TYR A 51 -1.35 -11.02 1.62
N PRO A 52 -2.51 -10.38 1.83
CA PRO A 52 -3.39 -9.74 0.81
C PRO A 52 -3.01 -8.30 0.41
N PHE A 53 -2.08 -7.64 1.11
CA PHE A 53 -1.75 -6.21 0.90
C PHE A 53 -1.32 -5.90 -0.55
N ALA A 54 -0.52 -6.78 -1.17
CA ALA A 54 -0.08 -6.63 -2.56
C ALA A 54 -1.23 -6.55 -3.60
N HIS A 55 -2.46 -6.89 -3.21
CA HIS A 55 -3.63 -6.85 -4.09
C HIS A 55 -4.35 -5.49 -4.08
N LEU A 56 -4.12 -4.61 -3.10
CA LEU A 56 -4.78 -3.31 -3.00
C LEU A 56 -4.65 -2.43 -4.27
N PRO A 57 -3.48 -2.35 -4.95
CA PRO A 57 -3.37 -1.58 -6.19
C PRO A 57 -4.26 -2.11 -7.32
N ARG A 58 -4.51 -3.43 -7.35
CA ARG A 58 -5.40 -4.06 -8.34
C ARG A 58 -6.86 -3.74 -8.04
N ILE A 59 -7.25 -3.77 -6.75
CA ILE A 59 -8.59 -3.35 -6.31
C ILE A 59 -8.86 -1.89 -6.72
N ALA A 60 -7.89 -1.00 -6.52
CA ALA A 60 -8.02 0.41 -6.90
C ALA A 60 -8.27 0.59 -8.41
N ARG A 61 -7.62 -0.22 -9.25
CA ARG A 61 -7.85 -0.24 -10.71
C ARG A 61 -9.22 -0.77 -11.09
N GLU A 62 -9.67 -1.84 -10.45
CA GLU A 62 -10.92 -2.52 -10.78
C GLU A 62 -12.17 -1.71 -10.41
N ARG A 63 -12.19 -1.09 -9.22
CA ARG A 63 -13.40 -0.44 -8.69
C ARG A 63 -13.79 0.87 -9.38
N ARG A 64 -12.85 1.56 -10.02
CA ARG A 64 -13.17 2.79 -10.77
C ARG A 64 -13.78 2.51 -12.15
N LEU A 65 -13.74 1.26 -12.62
CA LEU A 65 -14.42 0.82 -13.85
C LEU A 65 -15.94 0.59 -13.66
N THR A 66 -16.41 0.46 -12.42
CA THR A 66 -17.84 0.22 -12.09
C THR A 66 -18.60 1.48 -11.66
N ALA A 67 -17.91 2.63 -11.57
CA ALA A 67 -18.53 3.92 -11.29
C ALA A 67 -19.40 4.35 -12.48
N VAL A 68 -20.68 4.61 -12.20
CA VAL A 68 -21.77 4.87 -13.16
C VAL A 68 -21.62 6.21 -13.89
N ASP A 69 -20.67 7.05 -13.48
CA ASP A 69 -20.40 8.33 -14.13
C ASP A 69 -19.42 8.12 -15.29
N SER A 70 -19.77 8.66 -16.46
CA SER A 70 -19.08 8.44 -17.74
C SER A 70 -17.69 9.09 -17.84
N SER A 71 -17.07 9.39 -16.71
CA SER A 71 -15.71 9.92 -16.61
C SER A 71 -14.74 8.74 -16.46
N PRO A 72 -13.80 8.51 -17.39
CA PRO A 72 -12.69 7.57 -17.25
C PRO A 72 -11.70 8.12 -16.24
N SER A 73 -12.17 8.26 -15.02
CA SER A 73 -11.45 8.68 -13.86
C SER A 73 -10.53 7.51 -13.53
N ARG A 74 -9.32 7.49 -14.10
CA ARG A 74 -8.31 6.45 -13.88
C ARG A 74 -7.59 6.76 -12.57
N VAL A 75 -7.53 5.80 -11.63
CA VAL A 75 -6.62 5.90 -10.50
C VAL A 75 -5.19 5.96 -11.03
N ILE A 76 -4.39 6.92 -10.55
CA ILE A 76 -2.97 7.03 -10.88
C ILE A 76 -2.16 6.29 -9.82
N ILE A 77 -1.48 5.22 -10.21
CA ILE A 77 -0.64 4.40 -9.34
C ILE A 77 0.82 4.71 -9.62
N ILE A 78 1.52 5.22 -8.62
CA ILE A 78 2.95 5.59 -8.71
C ILE A 78 3.73 4.70 -7.76
N GLU A 79 4.73 3.98 -8.27
CA GLU A 79 5.71 3.26 -7.47
C GLU A 79 6.94 4.14 -7.21
N VAL A 80 7.39 4.17 -5.96
CA VAL A 80 8.68 4.72 -5.54
C VAL A 80 9.47 3.58 -4.90
N ASN A 81 10.38 2.99 -5.67
CA ASN A 81 11.11 1.83 -5.23
C ASN A 81 12.49 1.73 -5.88
N ALA A 82 13.45 1.07 -5.23
CA ALA A 82 14.79 0.90 -5.79
C ALA A 82 14.79 -0.01 -7.04
N ASP A 83 13.89 -1.00 -7.05
CA ASP A 83 13.74 -1.98 -8.11
C ASP A 83 12.26 -2.08 -8.54
N PRO A 84 11.96 -2.39 -9.81
CA PRO A 84 10.59 -2.65 -10.26
C PRO A 84 9.98 -3.83 -9.52
N THR A 85 8.68 -3.77 -9.26
CA THR A 85 7.92 -4.87 -8.63
C THR A 85 7.01 -5.56 -9.64
N PRO A 86 6.29 -6.65 -9.28
CA PRO A 86 5.26 -7.22 -10.14
C PRO A 86 4.23 -6.19 -10.62
N LEU A 87 3.94 -5.16 -9.82
CA LEU A 87 3.01 -4.08 -10.21
C LEU A 87 3.51 -3.32 -11.43
N THR A 88 4.83 -3.09 -11.55
CA THR A 88 5.45 -2.47 -12.72
C THR A 88 5.41 -3.40 -13.91
N SER A 89 5.84 -4.65 -13.74
CA SER A 89 5.94 -5.61 -14.87
C SER A 89 4.59 -6.04 -15.42
N GLU A 90 3.54 -6.04 -14.58
CA GLU A 90 2.16 -6.37 -14.97
C GLU A 90 1.39 -5.15 -15.52
N GLY A 91 2.01 -3.95 -15.53
CA GLY A 91 1.36 -2.72 -15.99
C GLY A 91 0.23 -2.23 -15.08
N ILE A 92 0.29 -2.58 -13.78
CA ILE A 92 -0.63 -2.09 -12.77
C ILE A 92 -0.26 -0.66 -12.36
N SER A 93 1.03 -0.38 -12.18
CA SER A 93 1.51 0.97 -11.94
C SER A 93 1.61 1.77 -13.24
N ASP A 94 1.27 3.05 -13.13
CA ASP A 94 1.36 3.99 -14.25
C ASP A 94 2.75 4.60 -14.35
N TYR A 95 3.44 4.73 -13.21
CA TYR A 95 4.80 5.29 -13.12
C TYR A 95 5.64 4.51 -12.11
N LEU A 96 6.94 4.38 -12.41
CA LEU A 96 7.97 3.97 -11.46
C LEU A 96 9.00 5.10 -11.34
N ILE A 97 9.16 5.64 -10.14
CA ILE A 97 10.24 6.55 -9.77
C ILE A 97 11.29 5.71 -9.06
N GLN A 98 12.33 5.34 -9.80
CA GLN A 98 13.32 4.39 -9.31
C GLN A 98 14.33 5.07 -8.37
N GLY A 99 14.48 4.53 -7.16
CA GLY A 99 15.49 4.96 -6.19
C GLY A 99 15.05 4.81 -4.73
N SER A 100 15.82 5.44 -3.84
CA SER A 100 15.59 5.42 -2.39
C SER A 100 14.34 6.23 -2.02
N THR A 101 13.42 5.62 -1.26
CA THR A 101 12.24 6.32 -0.72
C THR A 101 12.64 7.46 0.22
N SER A 102 13.72 7.29 0.99
CA SER A 102 14.25 8.30 1.90
C SER A 102 14.74 9.57 1.17
N ASP A 103 15.17 9.46 -0.09
CA ASP A 103 15.64 10.60 -0.88
C ASP A 103 14.52 11.18 -1.75
N ILE A 104 13.65 10.33 -2.29
CA ILE A 104 12.63 10.73 -3.26
C ILE A 104 11.41 11.34 -2.58
N LEU A 105 10.88 10.72 -1.51
CA LEU A 105 9.63 11.17 -0.88
C LEU A 105 9.71 12.59 -0.31
N PRO A 106 10.80 13.01 0.38
CA PRO A 106 10.94 14.39 0.82
C PRO A 106 10.92 15.39 -0.33
N ARG A 107 11.59 15.07 -1.45
CA ARG A 107 11.60 15.93 -2.65
C ARG A 107 10.22 16.05 -3.29
N ILE A 108 9.46 14.96 -3.34
CA ILE A 108 8.06 14.99 -3.80
C ILE A 108 7.24 15.91 -2.89
N ALA A 109 7.37 15.77 -1.57
CA ALA A 109 6.64 16.60 -0.61
C ALA A 109 6.98 18.10 -0.76
N GLU A 110 8.26 18.45 -0.93
CA GLU A 110 8.71 19.83 -1.19
C GLU A 110 8.12 20.39 -2.49
N LEU A 111 8.17 19.61 -3.57
CA LEU A 111 7.64 20.02 -4.87
C LEU A 111 6.13 20.22 -4.81
N VAL A 112 5.38 19.29 -4.20
CA VAL A 112 3.93 19.40 -4.05
C VAL A 112 3.56 20.61 -3.18
N ALA A 113 4.28 20.86 -2.09
CA ALA A 113 4.07 22.04 -1.26
C ALA A 113 4.32 23.38 -1.99
N SER A 114 5.11 23.36 -3.07
CA SER A 114 5.36 24.54 -3.91
C SER A 114 4.30 24.78 -4.99
N ILE A 115 3.43 23.79 -5.26
CA ILE A 115 2.31 23.92 -6.20
C ILE A 115 1.18 24.62 -5.47
N LYS A 116 0.98 25.91 -5.77
CA LYS A 116 -0.19 26.70 -5.34
C LYS A 116 -1.34 26.54 -6.30
#